data_AF-A0A941VTU7-F1
#
_entry.id   AF-A0A941VTU7-F1
#
_cell.length_a   1.000
_cell.length_b   1.000
_cell.length_c   1.000
_cell.angle_alpha   90.00
_cell.angle_beta   90.00
_cell.angle_gamma   90.00
#
_symmetry.space_group_name_H-M   'P 1'
#
loop_
_entity.id
_entity.type
_entity.pdbx_description
1 polymer ?
#
loop_
_entity_poly.entity_id
_entity_poly.type
_entity_poly.pdbx_seq_one_letter_code
_entity_poly.pdbx_strand_id
1 'polypeptide(L)' 'MEKRRKQESDMPTIMPEGERVRQAVKFISAERMEDEKKSIRKLIQEASLKFNLSPKEEEDLGNFYREK' A
#
# COMPACT_ATOMS: atom_id res chain seq x y z
N MET A 1 -30.65 -2.92 -0.44
CA MET A 1 -29.31 -3.55 -0.46
C MET A 1 -28.72 -3.22 -1.81
N GLU A 2 -27.83 -2.23 -1.93
CA GLU A 2 -27.41 -1.82 -3.27
C GLU A 2 -25.94 -1.41 -3.37
N LYS A 3 -25.23 -2.20 -4.18
CA LYS A 3 -24.02 -1.87 -4.94
C LYS A 3 -22.77 -1.55 -4.11
N ARG A 4 -22.11 -2.63 -3.65
CA ARG A 4 -20.65 -2.65 -3.48
C ARG A 4 -20.02 -2.47 -4.86
N ARG A 5 -19.73 -1.21 -5.24
CA ARG A 5 -18.90 -0.91 -6.41
C ARG A 5 -17.50 -1.43 -6.10
N LYS A 6 -17.16 -2.60 -6.65
CA LYS A 6 -15.77 -2.98 -6.88
C LYS A 6 -15.19 -1.92 -7.78
N GLN A 7 -14.34 -1.07 -7.23
CA GLN A 7 -13.60 -0.08 -7.99
C GLN A 7 -12.32 -0.76 -8.48
N GLU A 8 -12.43 -1.50 -9.59
CA GLU A 8 -11.28 -1.81 -10.45
C GLU A 8 -10.84 -0.50 -11.10
N SER A 9 -9.80 0.13 -10.55
CA SER A 9 -9.05 1.17 -11.25
C SER A 9 -7.63 0.67 -11.42
N ASP A 10 -7.39 0.07 -12.57
CA ASP A 10 -6.10 -0.01 -13.25
C ASP A 10 -5.57 1.42 -13.48
N MET A 11 -5.15 2.09 -12.41
CA MET A 11 -4.19 3.16 -12.57
C MET A 11 -2.86 2.47 -12.91
N PRO A 12 -2.11 2.96 -13.93
CA PRO A 12 -0.73 2.57 -14.08
C PRO A 12 -0.06 3.00 -12.78
N THR A 13 0.05 2.04 -11.87
CA THR A 13 0.67 2.21 -10.58
C THR A 13 2.08 2.58 -10.97
N ILE A 14 2.44 3.86 -10.81
CA ILE A 14 3.84 4.28 -10.84
C ILE A 14 4.45 3.50 -9.69
N MET A 15 4.88 2.28 -10.02
CA MET A 15 5.35 1.34 -9.04
C MET A 15 6.64 1.95 -8.53
N PRO A 16 6.73 2.24 -7.24
CA PRO A 16 7.97 2.76 -6.69
C PRO A 16 9.11 1.82 -7.11
N GLU A 17 10.21 2.42 -7.56
CA GLU A 17 11.38 1.66 -7.99
C GLU A 17 11.91 0.87 -6.78
N GLY A 18 12.14 -0.43 -6.98
CA GLY A 18 12.60 -1.32 -5.93
C GLY A 18 11.68 -2.50 -5.68
N GLU A 19 12.26 -3.70 -5.62
CA GLU A 19 11.52 -4.94 -5.41
C GLU A 19 10.79 -4.96 -4.06
N ARG A 20 11.46 -4.47 -3.01
CA ARG A 20 10.92 -4.41 -1.64
C ARG A 20 9.70 -3.51 -1.55
N VAL A 21 9.72 -2.34 -2.18
CA VAL A 21 8.59 -1.39 -2.15
C VAL A 21 7.40 -1.97 -2.89
N ARG A 22 7.61 -2.64 -4.03
CA ARG A 22 6.53 -3.37 -4.73
C ARG A 22 5.91 -4.47 -3.86
N GLN A 23 6.72 -5.22 -3.13
CA GLN A 23 6.21 -6.25 -2.21
C GLN A 23 5.43 -5.62 -1.04
N ALA A 24 5.90 -4.49 -0.50
CA ALA A 24 5.22 -3.72 0.52
C ALA A 24 3.85 -3.21 0.04
N VAL A 25 3.76 -2.65 -1.17
CA VAL A 25 2.49 -2.21 -1.77
C VAL A 25 1.50 -3.37 -1.89
N LYS A 26 1.96 -4.54 -2.37
CA LYS A 26 1.12 -5.74 -2.48
C LYS A 26 0.61 -6.21 -1.14
N PHE A 27 1.46 -6.22 -0.11
CA PHE A 27 1.08 -6.59 1.25
C PHE A 27 0.01 -5.63 1.80
N ILE A 28 0.23 -4.32 1.72
CA ILE A 28 -0.72 -3.31 2.20
C ILE A 28 -2.06 -3.43 1.46
N SER A 29 -2.03 -3.69 0.16
CA SER A 29 -3.24 -3.87 -0.65
C SER A 29 -4.02 -5.11 -0.21
N ALA A 30 -3.35 -6.24 0.07
CA ALA A 30 -3.99 -7.44 0.59
C ALA A 30 -4.60 -7.20 1.98
N GLU A 31 -3.87 -6.56 2.88
CA GLU A 31 -4.33 -6.23 4.23
C GLU A 31 -5.56 -5.30 4.20
N ARG A 32 -5.59 -4.35 3.27
CA ARG A 32 -6.73 -3.45 3.05
C ARG A 32 -7.93 -4.14 2.40
N MET A 33 -7.70 -5.17 1.61
CA MET A 33 -8.78 -5.99 1.05
C MET A 33 -9.45 -6.84 2.13
N GLU A 34 -8.68 -7.32 3.11
CA GLU A 34 -9.23 -8.02 4.27
C GLU A 34 -9.90 -7.07 5.26
N ASP A 35 -9.25 -5.96 5.59
CA ASP A 35 -9.75 -4.98 6.54
C ASP A 35 -9.51 -3.55 6.06
N GLU A 36 -10.53 -3.01 5.39
CA GLU A 36 -10.52 -1.64 4.86
C GLU A 36 -10.40 -0.57 5.96
N LYS A 37 -10.67 -0.93 7.23
CA LYS A 37 -10.53 -0.02 8.37
C LYS A 37 -9.11 0.06 8.92
N LYS A 38 -8.20 -0.82 8.49
CA LYS A 38 -6.80 -0.75 8.92
C LYS A 38 -6.18 0.56 8.45
N SER A 39 -5.53 1.24 9.39
CA SER A 39 -4.82 2.49 9.10
C SER A 39 -3.65 2.20 8.15
N ILE A 40 -3.66 2.86 7.00
CA ILE A 40 -2.56 2.84 6.01
C ILE A 40 -1.21 3.06 6.69
N ARG A 41 -1.12 4.01 7.63
CA ARG A 41 0.14 4.30 8.35
C ARG A 41 0.67 3.08 9.11
N LYS A 42 -0.23 2.30 9.71
CA LYS A 42 0.15 1.08 10.44
C LYS A 42 0.63 -0.01 9.48
N LEU A 43 -0.07 -0.17 8.36
CA LEU A 43 0.30 -1.12 7.32
C LEU A 43 1.65 -0.77 6.66
N ILE A 44 1.94 0.52 6.49
CA ILE A 44 3.24 1.00 6.01
C ILE A 44 4.34 0.64 7.00
N GLN A 45 4.17 0.90 8.30
CA GLN A 45 5.15 0.52 9.32
C GLN A 45 5.38 -1.00 9.37
N GLU A 46 4.30 -1.79 9.32
CA GLU A 46 4.39 -3.25 9.27
C GLU A 46 5.13 -3.73 8.01
N ALA A 47 4.84 -3.13 6.86
CA ALA A 47 5.52 -3.43 5.61
C ALA A 47 7.00 -3.00 5.65
N SER A 48 7.32 -1.84 6.23
CA SER A 48 8.69 -1.36 6.42
C SER A 48 9.53 -2.36 7.22
N LEU A 49 8.99 -2.84 8.33
CA LEU A 49 9.66 -3.85 9.16
C LEU A 49 9.75 -5.20 8.45
N LYS A 50 8.69 -5.62 7.75
CA LYS A 50 8.61 -6.93 7.09
C LYS A 50 9.54 -7.04 5.88
N PHE A 51 9.62 -5.99 5.07
CA PHE A 51 10.44 -5.95 3.85
C PHE A 51 11.78 -5.26 4.07
N ASN A 52 12.08 -4.86 5.31
CA ASN A 52 13.30 -4.14 5.69
C ASN A 52 13.54 -2.93 4.76
N LEU A 53 12.50 -2.09 4.66
CA LEU A 53 12.54 -0.87 3.86
C LEU A 53 13.48 0.14 4.51
N SER A 54 14.22 0.86 3.67
CA SER A 54 14.97 2.02 4.10
C SER A 54 14.05 3.20 4.43
N PRO A 55 14.49 4.18 5.23
CA PRO A 55 13.68 5.37 5.54
C PRO A 55 13.15 6.08 4.28
N LYS A 56 13.94 6.07 3.20
CA LYS A 56 13.54 6.63 1.91
C LYS A 56 12.39 5.85 1.27
N GLU A 57 12.50 4.52 1.23
CA GLU A 57 11.45 3.66 0.68
C GLU A 57 10.16 3.72 1.50
N GLU A 58 10.25 3.85 2.83
CA GLU A 58 9.08 4.08 3.70
C GLU A 58 8.39 5.41 3.39
N GLU A 59 9.17 6.47 3.19
CA GLU A 59 8.64 7.78 2.80
C GLU A 59 7.97 7.75 1.42
N ASP A 60 8.58 7.08 0.44
CA ASP A 60 8.01 6.88 -0.90
C ASP A 60 6.68 6.11 -0.82
N LEU A 61 6.61 5.08 0.03
CA LEU A 61 5.40 4.31 0.30
C LEU A 61 4.33 5.18 0.99
N GLY A 62 4.74 5.99 1.96
CA GLY A 62 3.91 6.99 2.64
C GLY A 62 3.29 7.99 1.68
N ASN A 63 4.10 8.56 0.79
CA ASN A 63 3.66 9.53 -0.21
C ASN A 63 2.69 8.88 -1.20
N PHE A 64 2.99 7.66 -1.67
CA PHE A 64 2.12 6.90 -2.58
C PHE A 64 0.69 6.73 -2.04
N TYR A 65 0.53 6.47 -0.75
CA TYR A 65 -0.80 6.33 -0.13
C TYR A 65 -1.38 7.63 0.45
N ARG A 66 -0.59 8.71 0.56
CA ARG A 66 -1.06 10.02 1.05
C ARG A 66 -1.74 10.84 -0.05
N GLU A 67 -1.43 10.59 -1.32
CA GLU A 67 -2.02 11.29 -2.47
C GLU A 67 -3.33 10.67 -2.99
N LYS A 68 -3.93 9.70 -2.29
CA LYS A 68 -5.21 9.06 -2.66
C LYS A 68 -6.37 9.37 -1.72
#